data_AF-E3MWR6-F1
#
_entry.id   AF-E3MWR6-F1
#
_cell.length_a   1.000
_cell.length_b   1.000
_cell.length_c   1.000
_cell.angle_alpha   90.00
_cell.angle_beta   90.00
_cell.angle_gamma   90.00
#
_symmetry.space_group_name_H-M   'P 1'
#
loop_
_entity.id
_entity.type
_entity.pdbx_description
1 polymer ?
#
loop_
_entity_poly.entity_id
_entity_poly.type
_entity_poly.pdbx_seq_one_letter_code
_entity_poly.pdbx_strand_id
1 'polypeptide(L)'
;MDEMHISLFSNEIYLTSYCIILVLQLFCAGINGVIIIMFWKLSDLRKNKNFNLVFYFSASDFLAAVFEIPYIIYTILKWNPSQLNFDQLVILISSTPLPLQRKVSAIITIGIAISRNLAIFFPAKFRKLEQSYYSEITLIGIAFGVFDAVLMFISSPITRIPNCGTSGCFVGNQFRSYWGTSNMILGFTVVILSISIFFKIKSVGKETLVIKNPLKHCSKFQQESLMESYLSVATVMHVE
;
A
#
# COMPACT_ATOMS: atom_id res chain seq x y z
N MET A 1 28.99 10.52 28.27
CA MET A 1 27.57 10.23 27.98
C MET A 1 27.51 8.74 27.77
N ASP A 2 27.09 8.01 28.80
CA ASP A 2 27.37 6.59 28.95
C ASP A 2 26.41 5.74 28.11
N GLU A 3 26.84 4.54 27.68
CA GLU A 3 26.06 3.61 26.85
C GLU A 3 24.66 3.30 27.41
N MET A 4 24.52 3.35 28.74
CA MET A 4 23.25 3.18 29.45
C MET A 4 22.25 4.32 29.17
N HIS A 5 22.72 5.58 29.08
CA HIS A 5 21.85 6.70 28.75
C HIS A 5 21.41 6.68 27.28
N ILE A 6 22.29 6.23 26.37
CA ILE A 6 22.00 6.11 24.95
C ILE A 6 20.96 5.00 24.69
N SER A 7 21.10 3.85 25.34
CA SER A 7 20.16 2.73 25.22
C SER A 7 18.77 3.05 25.80
N LEU A 8 18.70 3.70 26.97
CA LEU A 8 17.44 4.18 27.55
C LEU A 8 16.71 5.12 26.60
N PHE A 9 17.43 6.12 26.06
CA PHE A 9 16.86 7.09 25.13
C PHE A 9 16.36 6.42 23.83
N SER A 10 17.10 5.46 23.29
CA SER A 10 16.66 4.68 22.12
C SER A 10 15.39 3.87 22.39
N ASN A 11 15.24 3.31 23.59
CA ASN A 11 14.07 2.52 23.95
C ASN A 11 12.81 3.38 24.09
N GLU A 12 12.93 4.58 24.67
CA GLU A 12 11.83 5.56 24.74
C GLU A 12 11.37 6.01 23.34
N ILE A 13 12.31 6.17 22.40
CA ILE A 13 11.97 6.46 21.00
C ILE A 13 11.13 5.32 20.42
N TYR A 14 11.52 4.06 20.62
CA TYR A 14 10.74 2.93 20.12
C TYR A 14 9.31 2.90 20.69
N LEU A 15 9.14 3.13 22.00
CA LEU A 15 7.82 3.19 22.62
C LEU A 15 6.97 4.29 21.99
N THR A 16 7.55 5.49 21.83
CA THR A 16 6.89 6.62 21.18
C THR A 16 6.47 6.27 19.75
N SER A 17 7.37 5.65 18.97
CA SER A 17 7.06 5.18 17.62
C SER A 17 5.91 4.18 17.59
N TYR A 18 5.86 3.21 18.51
CA TYR A 18 4.76 2.23 18.56
C TYR A 18 3.42 2.90 18.85
N CYS A 19 3.37 3.86 19.77
CA CYS A 19 2.16 4.63 20.07
C CYS A 19 1.69 5.44 18.86
N ILE A 20 2.61 6.09 18.14
CA ILE A 20 2.28 6.82 16.91
C ILE A 20 1.74 5.87 15.84
N ILE A 21 2.43 4.75 15.60
CA ILE A 21 2.00 3.75 14.61
C ILE A 21 0.60 3.22 14.96
N LEU A 22 0.31 2.96 16.24
CA LEU A 22 -1.03 2.52 16.67
C LEU A 22 -2.11 3.53 16.31
N VAL A 23 -1.87 4.82 16.58
CA VAL A 23 -2.82 5.90 16.26
C VAL A 23 -3.02 5.98 14.74
N LEU A 24 -1.95 5.96 13.96
CA LEU A 24 -2.02 5.97 12.49
C LEU A 24 -2.79 4.75 11.96
N GLN A 25 -2.60 3.58 12.55
CA GLN A 25 -3.30 2.35 12.15
C GLN A 25 -4.80 2.44 12.42
N LEU A 26 -5.20 3.03 13.55
CA LEU A 26 -6.61 3.28 13.85
C LEU A 26 -7.24 4.25 12.85
N PHE A 27 -6.54 5.31 12.46
CA PHE A 27 -7.00 6.20 11.39
C PHE A 27 -7.10 5.48 10.04
N CYS A 28 -6.11 4.66 9.68
CA CYS A 28 -6.11 3.87 8.46
C CYS A 28 -7.32 2.90 8.42
N ALA A 29 -7.56 2.17 9.51
CA ALA A 29 -8.72 1.30 9.65
C ALA A 29 -10.04 2.08 9.58
N GLY A 30 -10.12 3.24 10.24
CA GLY A 30 -11.31 4.09 10.23
C GLY A 30 -11.66 4.61 8.82
N ILE A 31 -10.70 5.20 8.12
CA ILE A 31 -10.89 5.76 6.77
C ILE A 31 -11.25 4.65 5.78
N ASN A 32 -10.48 3.57 5.74
CA ASN A 32 -10.76 2.47 4.81
C ASN A 32 -12.06 1.75 5.15
N GLY A 33 -12.40 1.63 6.43
CA GLY A 33 -13.70 1.11 6.88
C GLY A 33 -14.88 1.96 6.38
N VAL A 34 -14.76 3.29 6.44
CA VAL A 34 -15.77 4.20 5.87
C VAL A 34 -15.94 4.00 4.37
N ILE A 35 -14.83 3.86 3.61
CA ILE A 35 -14.88 3.60 2.17
C ILE A 35 -15.63 2.29 1.88
N ILE A 36 -15.30 1.21 2.59
CA ILE A 36 -15.97 -0.09 2.45
C ILE A 36 -17.49 0.04 2.73
N ILE A 37 -17.86 0.77 3.78
CA ILE A 37 -19.28 1.03 4.11
C ILE A 37 -19.97 1.82 2.99
N MET A 38 -19.30 2.80 2.38
CA MET A 38 -19.84 3.53 1.24
C MET A 38 -20.10 2.60 0.05
N PHE A 39 -19.19 1.70 -0.29
CA PHE A 39 -19.39 0.69 -1.34
C PHE A 39 -20.52 -0.28 -1.04
N TRP A 40 -20.75 -0.61 0.24
CA TRP A 40 -21.89 -1.42 0.66
C TRP A 40 -23.20 -0.67 0.45
N LYS A 41 -23.29 0.57 0.94
CA LYS A 41 -24.54 1.36 0.94
C LYS A 41 -24.91 1.91 -0.43
N LEU A 42 -23.93 2.30 -1.24
CA LEU A 42 -24.15 2.97 -2.53
C LEU A 42 -24.06 1.97 -3.69
N SER A 43 -25.22 1.55 -4.19
CA SER A 43 -25.29 0.55 -5.26
C SER A 43 -24.64 1.01 -6.57
N ASP A 44 -24.57 2.32 -6.80
CA ASP A 44 -23.96 2.92 -8.00
C ASP A 44 -22.44 2.73 -8.02
N LEU A 45 -21.77 2.79 -6.85
CA LEU A 45 -20.34 2.54 -6.73
C LEU A 45 -20.01 1.08 -7.02
N ARG A 46 -20.80 0.14 -6.46
CA ARG A 46 -20.60 -1.31 -6.64
C ARG A 46 -20.84 -1.77 -8.07
N LYS A 47 -21.77 -1.14 -8.81
CA LYS A 47 -22.06 -1.48 -10.21
C LYS A 47 -20.99 -0.96 -11.17
N ASN A 48 -20.23 0.06 -10.77
CA ASN A 48 -19.22 0.65 -11.63
C ASN A 48 -17.90 -0.13 -11.55
N LYS A 49 -17.56 -0.79 -12.66
CA LYS A 49 -16.37 -1.62 -12.78
C LYS A 49 -15.06 -0.89 -12.49
N ASN A 50 -15.01 0.42 -12.76
CA ASN A 50 -13.82 1.24 -12.60
C ASN A 50 -13.39 1.41 -11.13
N PHE A 51 -14.34 1.26 -10.20
CA PHE A 51 -14.08 1.44 -8.77
C PHE A 51 -13.74 0.13 -8.04
N ASN A 52 -13.75 -1.01 -8.73
CA ASN A 52 -13.51 -2.29 -8.07
C ASN A 52 -12.07 -2.46 -7.57
N LEU A 53 -11.07 -1.95 -8.31
CA LEU A 53 -9.70 -1.91 -7.78
C LEU A 53 -9.58 -0.99 -6.57
N VAL A 54 -10.31 0.12 -6.53
CA VAL A 54 -10.33 1.03 -5.37
C VAL A 54 -10.94 0.34 -4.15
N PHE A 55 -12.03 -0.40 -4.36
CA PHE A 55 -12.62 -1.22 -3.30
C PHE A 55 -11.64 -2.28 -2.78
N TYR A 56 -10.97 -3.03 -3.66
CA TYR A 56 -9.98 -4.03 -3.25
C TYR A 56 -8.78 -3.40 -2.53
N PHE A 57 -8.33 -2.22 -2.97
CA PHE A 57 -7.29 -1.45 -2.31
C PHE A 57 -7.70 -1.11 -0.87
N SER A 58 -8.85 -0.47 -0.68
CA SER A 58 -9.34 -0.11 0.67
C SER A 58 -9.65 -1.33 1.54
N ALA A 59 -10.18 -2.41 0.98
CA ALA A 59 -10.40 -3.66 1.71
C ALA A 59 -9.07 -4.26 2.21
N SER A 60 -8.04 -4.25 1.37
CA SER A 60 -6.71 -4.72 1.76
C SER A 60 -6.10 -3.86 2.87
N ASP A 61 -6.15 -2.52 2.73
CA ASP A 61 -5.58 -1.60 3.73
C ASP A 61 -6.31 -1.72 5.06
N PHE A 62 -7.64 -1.88 5.04
CA PHE A 62 -8.43 -2.15 6.24
C PHE A 62 -8.02 -3.46 6.93
N LEU A 63 -7.90 -4.56 6.18
CA LEU A 63 -7.52 -5.85 6.74
C LEU A 63 -6.11 -5.82 7.33
N ALA A 64 -5.16 -5.22 6.62
CA ALA A 64 -3.81 -5.02 7.13
C ALA A 64 -3.79 -4.17 8.39
N ALA A 65 -4.59 -3.09 8.40
CA ALA A 65 -4.75 -2.24 9.58
C ALA A 65 -5.18 -3.05 10.81
N VAL A 66 -6.19 -3.90 10.66
CA VAL A 66 -6.69 -4.77 11.74
C VAL A 66 -5.67 -5.84 12.14
N PHE A 67 -5.01 -6.50 11.19
CA PHE A 67 -4.09 -7.60 11.47
C PHE A 67 -2.73 -7.16 12.03
N GLU A 68 -2.33 -5.90 11.86
CA GLU A 68 -1.08 -5.36 12.41
C GLU A 68 -1.24 -4.85 13.86
N ILE A 69 -2.47 -4.58 14.32
CA ILE A 69 -2.74 -4.17 15.71
C ILE A 69 -2.17 -5.15 16.74
N PRO A 70 -2.35 -6.50 16.62
CA PRO A 70 -1.74 -7.46 17.54
C PRO A 70 -0.21 -7.33 17.67
N TYR A 71 0.49 -7.05 16.56
CA TYR A 71 1.94 -6.81 16.57
C TYR A 71 2.29 -5.58 17.41
N ILE A 72 1.61 -4.45 17.15
CA ILE A 72 1.87 -3.18 17.84
C ILE A 72 1.53 -3.27 19.34
N ILE A 73 0.41 -3.91 19.68
CA ILE A 73 0.04 -4.14 21.09
C ILE A 73 1.09 -5.01 21.79
N TYR A 74 1.55 -6.08 21.13
CA TYR A 74 2.58 -6.95 21.69
C TYR A 74 3.89 -6.19 21.98
N THR A 75 4.36 -5.34 21.04
CA THR A 75 5.60 -4.57 21.24
C THR A 75 5.47 -3.54 22.35
N ILE A 76 4.29 -2.91 22.52
CA ILE A 76 4.01 -1.98 23.63
C ILE A 76 3.98 -2.73 24.97
N LEU A 77 3.26 -3.86 25.06
CA LEU A 77 3.12 -4.62 26.31
C LEU A 77 4.43 -5.26 26.79
N LYS A 78 5.31 -5.64 25.85
CA LYS A 78 6.62 -6.25 26.14
C LYS A 78 7.77 -5.25 26.12
N TRP A 79 7.49 -3.96 25.95
CA TRP A 79 8.49 -2.92 26.02
C TRP A 79 9.12 -2.87 27.41
N ASN A 80 10.43 -2.62 27.47
CA ASN A 80 11.17 -2.48 28.70
C ASN A 80 12.25 -1.39 28.52
N PRO A 81 12.39 -0.44 29.46
CA PRO A 81 13.34 0.67 29.34
C PRO A 81 14.80 0.20 29.36
N SER A 82 15.10 -0.91 30.04
CA SER A 82 16.47 -1.41 30.21
C SER A 82 16.91 -2.34 29.07
N GLN A 83 16.04 -3.23 28.59
CA GLN A 83 16.40 -4.19 27.54
C GLN A 83 15.17 -4.66 26.76
N LEU A 84 15.18 -4.46 25.43
CA LEU A 84 14.16 -5.03 24.55
C LEU A 84 14.46 -6.51 24.29
N ASN A 85 13.51 -7.38 24.60
CA ASN A 85 13.65 -8.82 24.43
C ASN A 85 12.31 -9.42 23.99
N PHE A 86 12.01 -9.25 22.70
CA PHE A 86 10.81 -9.80 22.09
C PHE A 86 11.02 -11.26 21.67
N ASP A 87 9.93 -12.02 21.64
CA ASP A 87 9.92 -13.35 21.04
C ASP A 87 9.91 -13.21 19.51
N GLN A 88 10.95 -13.71 18.86
CA GLN A 88 11.09 -13.60 17.40
C GLN A 88 9.95 -14.29 16.65
N LEU A 89 9.46 -15.44 17.12
CA LEU A 89 8.39 -16.16 16.44
C LEU A 89 7.10 -15.34 16.47
N VAL A 90 6.80 -14.73 17.63
CA VAL A 90 5.65 -13.83 17.76
C VAL A 90 5.80 -12.63 16.84
N ILE A 91 6.98 -12.02 16.78
CA ILE A 91 7.24 -10.87 15.90
C ILE A 91 7.11 -11.26 14.42
N LEU A 92 7.68 -12.39 13.99
CA LEU A 92 7.58 -12.85 12.59
C LEU A 92 6.13 -13.11 12.16
N ILE A 93 5.37 -13.84 12.97
CA ILE A 93 3.96 -14.15 12.68
C ILE A 93 3.13 -12.87 12.65
N SER A 94 3.23 -12.05 13.70
CA SER A 94 2.40 -10.86 13.83
C SER A 94 2.80 -9.74 12.86
N SER A 95 4.03 -9.70 12.37
CA SER A 95 4.47 -8.74 11.33
C SER A 95 4.26 -9.22 9.90
N THR A 96 3.82 -10.46 9.68
CA THR A 96 3.49 -11.01 8.34
C THR A 96 2.46 -10.20 7.54
N PRO A 97 1.45 -9.54 8.15
CA PRO A 97 0.53 -8.67 7.42
C PRO A 97 1.23 -7.54 6.64
N LEU A 98 2.36 -7.03 7.15
CA LEU A 98 3.10 -5.93 6.54
C LEU A 98 3.67 -6.25 5.13
N PRO A 99 4.50 -7.31 4.95
CA PRO A 99 5.00 -7.66 3.61
C PRO A 99 3.89 -8.07 2.66
N LEU A 100 2.86 -8.78 3.16
CA LEU A 100 1.69 -9.15 2.37
C LEU A 100 0.97 -7.91 1.82
N GLN A 101 0.63 -6.97 2.71
CA GLN A 101 -0.13 -5.78 2.34
C GLN A 101 0.64 -4.88 1.38
N ARG A 102 1.91 -4.61 1.68
CA ARG A 102 2.77 -3.77 0.83
C ARG A 102 2.80 -4.30 -0.61
N LYS A 103 2.84 -5.62 -0.79
CA LYS A 103 2.86 -6.23 -2.12
C LYS A 103 1.50 -6.15 -2.83
N VAL A 104 0.42 -6.47 -2.11
CA VAL A 104 -0.96 -6.38 -2.64
C VAL A 104 -1.26 -4.95 -3.09
N SER A 105 -1.02 -3.96 -2.23
CA SER A 105 -1.27 -2.54 -2.54
C SER A 105 -0.45 -2.05 -3.73
N ALA A 106 0.83 -2.44 -3.83
CA ALA A 106 1.67 -2.08 -4.97
C ALA A 106 1.14 -2.64 -6.29
N ILE A 107 0.74 -3.91 -6.33
CA ILE A 107 0.21 -4.56 -7.54
C ILE A 107 -1.17 -3.98 -7.92
N ILE A 108 -2.05 -3.74 -6.96
CA ILE A 108 -3.34 -3.07 -7.22
C ILE A 108 -3.10 -1.67 -7.79
N THR A 109 -2.14 -0.91 -7.23
CA THR A 109 -1.79 0.44 -7.72
C THR A 109 -1.28 0.41 -9.15
N ILE A 110 -0.43 -0.56 -9.50
CA ILE A 110 -0.01 -0.80 -10.90
C ILE A 110 -1.22 -1.12 -11.76
N GLY A 111 -2.13 -1.98 -11.29
CA GLY A 111 -3.37 -2.30 -11.98
C GLY A 111 -4.22 -1.06 -12.28
N ILE A 112 -4.37 -0.17 -11.29
CA ILE A 112 -5.05 1.12 -11.44
C ILE A 112 -4.33 1.94 -12.51
N ALA A 113 -3.02 2.13 -12.40
CA ALA A 113 -2.23 2.91 -13.36
C ALA A 113 -2.34 2.36 -14.80
N ILE A 114 -2.30 1.03 -14.97
CA ILE A 114 -2.50 0.36 -16.27
C ILE A 114 -3.91 0.61 -16.79
N SER A 115 -4.95 0.45 -15.96
CA SER A 115 -6.33 0.69 -16.37
C SER A 115 -6.54 2.11 -16.90
N ARG A 116 -5.91 3.11 -16.28
CA ARG A 116 -5.96 4.52 -16.70
C ARG A 116 -5.20 4.75 -18.01
N ASN A 117 -4.01 4.16 -18.14
CA ASN A 117 -3.28 4.19 -19.40
C ASN A 117 -4.11 3.54 -20.53
N LEU A 118 -4.72 2.38 -20.31
CA LEU A 118 -5.58 1.73 -21.30
C LEU A 118 -6.78 2.59 -21.69
N ALA A 119 -7.42 3.26 -20.74
CA ALA A 119 -8.55 4.15 -21.01
C ALA A 119 -8.16 5.33 -21.92
N ILE A 120 -6.97 5.91 -21.73
CA ILE A 120 -6.50 7.09 -22.46
C ILE A 120 -5.89 6.72 -23.82
N PHE A 121 -5.04 5.69 -23.86
CA PHE A 121 -4.35 5.29 -25.09
C PHE A 121 -5.20 4.41 -25.99
N PHE A 122 -6.07 3.56 -25.42
CA PHE A 122 -6.85 2.56 -26.17
C PHE A 122 -8.30 2.42 -25.64
N PRO A 123 -9.14 3.47 -25.77
CA PRO A 123 -10.48 3.50 -25.18
C PRO A 123 -11.39 2.35 -25.66
N ALA A 124 -11.23 1.88 -26.90
CA ALA A 124 -11.99 0.76 -27.43
C ALA A 124 -11.68 -0.58 -26.74
N LYS A 125 -10.41 -0.81 -26.37
CA LYS A 125 -10.01 -1.99 -25.60
C LYS A 125 -10.48 -1.88 -24.15
N PHE A 126 -10.36 -0.70 -23.55
CA PHE A 126 -10.80 -0.44 -22.18
C PHE A 126 -12.29 -0.74 -21.98
N ARG A 127 -13.16 -0.34 -22.91
CA ARG A 127 -14.61 -0.63 -22.83
C ARG A 127 -14.97 -2.11 -22.87
N LYS A 128 -14.08 -2.97 -23.37
CA LYS A 128 -14.27 -4.42 -23.44
C LYS A 128 -13.67 -5.16 -22.24
N LEU A 129 -12.99 -4.47 -21.32
CA LEU A 129 -12.44 -5.10 -20.13
C LEU A 129 -13.57 -5.63 -19.24
N GLU A 130 -13.44 -6.90 -18.88
CA GLU A 130 -14.36 -7.57 -17.99
C GLU A 130 -14.02 -7.30 -16.52
N GLN A 131 -14.99 -7.59 -15.65
CA GLN A 131 -14.82 -7.40 -14.21
C GLN A 131 -13.79 -8.39 -13.60
N SER A 132 -13.67 -9.57 -14.20
CA SER A 132 -12.71 -10.63 -13.82
C SER A 132 -11.27 -10.12 -13.81
N TYR A 133 -10.90 -9.30 -14.79
CA TYR A 133 -9.55 -8.73 -14.92
C TYR A 133 -9.09 -8.01 -13.65
N TYR A 134 -9.97 -7.26 -13.00
CA TYR A 134 -9.63 -6.54 -11.75
C TYR A 134 -9.45 -7.48 -10.57
N SER A 135 -10.22 -8.57 -10.52
CA SER A 135 -10.06 -9.61 -9.50
C SER A 135 -8.76 -10.40 -9.70
N GLU A 136 -8.38 -10.68 -10.95
CA GLU A 136 -7.14 -11.37 -11.29
C GLU A 136 -5.91 -10.59 -10.83
N ILE A 137 -5.89 -9.26 -11.05
CA ILE A 137 -4.81 -8.38 -10.54
C ILE A 137 -4.67 -8.50 -9.02
N THR A 138 -5.78 -8.44 -8.29
CA THR A 138 -5.77 -8.58 -6.82
C THR A 138 -5.26 -9.95 -6.39
N LEU A 139 -5.68 -11.03 -7.07
CA LEU A 139 -5.21 -12.40 -6.78
C LEU A 139 -3.70 -12.55 -7.03
N ILE A 140 -3.19 -11.97 -8.11
CA ILE A 140 -1.74 -11.91 -8.37
C ILE A 140 -1.04 -11.17 -7.22
N GLY A 141 -1.59 -10.04 -6.78
CA GLY A 141 -1.11 -9.29 -5.61
C GLY A 141 -0.97 -10.16 -4.36
N ILE A 142 -2.02 -10.91 -4.03
CA ILE A 142 -2.06 -11.82 -2.89
C ILE A 142 -1.04 -12.94 -3.05
N ALA A 143 -0.95 -13.55 -4.24
CA ALA A 143 0.01 -14.63 -4.50
C ALA A 143 1.46 -14.17 -4.28
N PHE A 144 1.84 -12.99 -4.77
CA PHE A 144 3.17 -12.42 -4.53
C PHE A 144 3.39 -12.07 -3.06
N GLY A 145 2.38 -11.55 -2.36
CA GLY A 145 2.52 -11.24 -0.93
C GLY A 145 2.62 -12.49 -0.04
N VAL A 146 1.93 -13.59 -0.40
CA VAL A 146 2.09 -14.89 0.26
C VAL A 146 3.48 -15.46 -0.02
N PHE A 147 3.97 -15.33 -1.25
CA PHE A 147 5.33 -15.73 -1.59
C PHE A 147 6.37 -14.96 -0.75
N ASP A 148 6.21 -13.65 -0.59
CA ASP A 148 7.06 -12.84 0.29
C ASP A 148 7.02 -13.31 1.74
N ALA A 149 5.82 -13.63 2.27
CA ALA A 149 5.68 -14.18 3.61
C ALA A 149 6.43 -15.51 3.76
N VAL A 150 6.29 -16.43 2.79
CA VAL A 150 7.02 -17.71 2.80
C VAL A 150 8.53 -17.48 2.76
N LEU A 151 9.02 -16.58 1.89
CA LEU A 151 10.44 -16.23 1.83
C LEU A 151 10.94 -15.60 3.14
N MET A 152 10.12 -14.78 3.81
CA MET A 152 10.43 -14.21 5.12
C MET A 152 10.72 -15.30 6.14
N PHE A 153 9.86 -16.33 6.23
CA PHE A 153 10.04 -17.44 7.17
C PHE A 153 11.25 -18.32 6.80
N ILE A 154 11.46 -18.62 5.52
CA ILE A 154 12.59 -19.46 5.07
C ILE A 154 13.93 -18.76 5.32
N SER A 155 13.99 -17.44 5.10
CA SER A 155 15.24 -16.68 5.13
C SER A 155 15.64 -16.17 6.52
N SER A 156 14.79 -16.38 7.54
CA SER A 156 14.96 -15.78 8.86
C SER A 156 15.20 -16.87 9.92
N PRO A 157 16.46 -17.07 10.37
CA PRO A 157 16.75 -18.03 11.42
C PRO A 157 16.15 -17.57 12.76
N ILE A 158 15.51 -18.50 13.48
CA ILE A 158 14.93 -18.23 14.80
C ILE A 158 16.06 -18.22 15.83
N THR A 159 16.51 -17.02 16.20
CA THR A 159 17.58 -16.76 17.16
C THR A 159 17.22 -15.58 18.05
N ARG A 160 17.66 -15.60 19.31
CA ARG A 160 17.38 -14.49 20.23
C ARG A 160 18.19 -13.26 19.84
N ILE A 161 17.50 -12.15 19.54
CA ILE A 161 18.12 -10.86 19.19
C ILE A 161 17.75 -9.82 20.26
N PRO A 162 18.61 -9.62 21.29
CA PRO A 162 18.36 -8.61 22.31
C PRO A 162 18.52 -7.19 21.74
N ASN A 163 17.87 -6.22 22.39
CA ASN A 163 17.95 -4.78 22.04
C ASN A 163 17.52 -4.47 20.60
N CYS A 164 16.57 -5.23 20.06
CA CYS A 164 15.94 -4.88 18.81
C CYS A 164 14.51 -4.37 19.01
N GLY A 165 14.25 -3.16 18.53
CA GLY A 165 12.94 -2.50 18.55
C GLY A 165 12.12 -2.59 17.25
N THR A 166 12.56 -3.32 16.22
CA THR A 166 11.83 -3.34 14.93
C THR A 166 11.73 -4.75 14.37
N SER A 167 10.61 -5.09 13.71
CA SER A 167 10.46 -6.34 12.95
C SER A 167 11.57 -6.52 11.91
N GLY A 168 12.10 -5.41 11.40
CA GLY A 168 13.22 -5.37 10.47
C GLY A 168 14.41 -6.21 10.93
N CYS A 169 14.87 -6.09 12.19
CA CYS A 169 16.05 -6.83 12.64
C CYS A 169 15.84 -8.36 12.72
N PHE A 170 14.59 -8.80 12.90
CA PHE A 170 14.25 -10.21 13.09
C PHE A 170 14.17 -10.95 11.75
N VAL A 171 14.10 -10.21 10.65
CA VAL A 171 14.15 -10.78 9.30
C VAL A 171 15.57 -10.84 8.77
N GLY A 172 15.88 -11.91 8.04
CA GLY A 172 17.18 -12.11 7.41
C GLY A 172 17.55 -11.01 6.42
N ASN A 173 18.83 -10.67 6.34
CA ASN A 173 19.34 -9.61 5.46
C ASN A 173 19.04 -9.88 3.98
N GLN A 174 19.07 -11.15 3.56
CA GLN A 174 18.73 -11.54 2.19
C GLN A 174 17.27 -11.20 1.86
N PHE A 175 16.33 -11.55 2.75
CA PHE A 175 14.92 -11.19 2.59
C PHE A 175 14.73 -9.68 2.61
N ARG A 176 15.36 -8.96 3.55
CA ARG A 176 15.23 -7.50 3.65
C ARG A 176 15.67 -6.80 2.37
N SER A 177 16.79 -7.23 1.78
CA SER A 177 17.28 -6.70 0.52
C SER A 177 16.35 -7.03 -0.64
N TYR A 178 15.91 -8.29 -0.78
CA TYR A 178 14.96 -8.71 -1.81
C TYR A 178 13.63 -7.94 -1.72
N TRP A 179 13.05 -7.87 -0.53
CA TRP A 179 11.75 -7.23 -0.29
C TRP A 179 11.84 -5.73 -0.57
N GLY A 180 12.91 -5.06 -0.13
CA GLY A 180 13.18 -3.66 -0.44
C GLY A 180 13.32 -3.41 -1.94
N THR A 181 14.20 -4.14 -2.62
CA THR A 181 14.46 -3.96 -4.06
C THR A 181 13.22 -4.26 -4.91
N SER A 182 12.50 -5.35 -4.62
CA SER A 182 11.29 -5.70 -5.38
C SER A 182 10.20 -4.64 -5.24
N ASN A 183 10.01 -4.07 -4.05
CA ASN A 183 9.04 -3.00 -3.85
C ASN A 183 9.47 -1.68 -4.51
N MET A 184 10.78 -1.37 -4.54
CA MET A 184 11.28 -0.23 -5.31
C MET A 184 10.98 -0.36 -6.80
N ILE A 185 11.18 -1.54 -7.40
CA ILE A 185 10.87 -1.79 -8.81
C ILE A 185 9.38 -1.59 -9.11
N LEU A 186 8.50 -2.10 -8.24
CA LEU A 186 7.05 -1.89 -8.36
C LEU A 186 6.70 -0.40 -8.26
N GLY A 187 7.31 0.33 -7.31
CA GLY A 187 7.15 1.78 -7.16
C GLY A 187 7.57 2.55 -8.41
N PHE A 188 8.74 2.25 -8.98
CA PHE A 188 9.20 2.87 -10.23
C PHE A 188 8.26 2.59 -11.40
N THR A 189 7.68 1.39 -11.47
CA THR A 189 6.71 1.03 -12.50
C THR A 189 5.47 1.95 -12.42
N VAL A 190 4.95 2.21 -11.22
CA VAL A 190 3.83 3.14 -11.02
C VAL A 190 4.19 4.56 -11.44
N VAL A 191 5.39 5.04 -11.10
CA VAL A 191 5.87 6.38 -11.48
C VAL A 191 5.93 6.54 -12.99
N ILE A 192 6.50 5.56 -13.71
CA ILE A 192 6.59 5.58 -15.18
C ILE A 192 5.20 5.62 -15.81
N LEU A 193 4.28 4.78 -15.33
CA LEU A 193 2.89 4.75 -15.82
C LEU A 193 2.12 6.03 -15.51
N SER A 194 2.45 6.73 -14.43
CA SER A 194 1.83 8.02 -14.10
C SER A 194 2.36 9.13 -15.01
N ILE A 195 3.66 9.11 -15.31
CA ILE A 195 4.30 10.05 -16.23
C ILE A 195 3.73 9.89 -17.65
N SER A 196 3.51 8.66 -18.13
CA SER A 196 2.93 8.42 -19.46
C SER A 196 1.52 9.01 -19.61
N ILE A 197 0.70 8.93 -18.56
CA ILE A 197 -0.62 9.58 -18.51
C ILE A 197 -0.48 11.10 -18.66
N PHE A 198 0.40 11.72 -17.87
CA PHE A 198 0.59 13.16 -17.88
C PHE A 198 1.00 13.67 -19.27
N PHE A 199 1.97 13.00 -19.91
CA PHE A 199 2.41 13.36 -21.25
C PHE A 199 1.29 13.22 -22.30
N LYS A 200 0.50 12.14 -22.22
CA LYS A 200 -0.58 11.90 -23.18
C LYS A 200 -1.71 12.91 -23.03
N ILE A 201 -2.12 13.22 -21.80
CA ILE A 201 -3.13 14.26 -21.54
C ILE A 201 -2.66 15.61 -22.08
N LYS A 202 -1.39 15.98 -21.88
CA LYS A 202 -0.83 17.23 -22.42
C LYS A 202 -0.78 17.25 -23.95
N SER A 203 -0.48 16.11 -24.58
CA SER A 203 -0.46 15.97 -26.04
C SER A 203 -1.86 16.16 -26.64
N VAL A 204 -2.86 15.48 -26.07
CA VAL A 204 -4.26 15.59 -26.53
C VAL A 204 -4.82 16.99 -26.23
N GLY A 205 -4.49 17.58 -25.07
CA GLY A 205 -4.90 18.94 -24.73
C GLY A 205 -4.35 20.00 -25.68
N LYS A 206 -3.11 19.82 -26.19
CA LYS A 206 -2.54 20.69 -27.23
C LYS A 206 -3.25 20.56 -28.58
N GLU A 207 -3.63 19.35 -28.98
CA GLU A 207 -4.43 19.14 -30.21
C GLU A 207 -5.85 19.71 -30.08
N THR A 208 -6.44 19.62 -28.89
CA THR A 208 -7.82 20.11 -28.64
C THR A 208 -7.89 21.65 -28.63
N LEU A 209 -6.81 22.35 -28.24
CA LEU A 209 -6.74 23.82 -28.33
C LEU A 209 -6.69 24.35 -29.77
N VAL A 210 -6.31 23.51 -30.74
CA VAL A 210 -6.34 23.86 -32.18
C VAL A 210 -7.77 23.69 -32.75
N ILE A 211 -8.63 22.90 -32.11
CA ILE A 211 -10.00 22.61 -32.56
C ILE A 211 -11.00 23.26 -31.58
N LYS A 212 -11.21 24.57 -31.71
CA LYS A 212 -12.25 25.30 -30.97
C LYS A 212 -13.64 24.99 -31.54
N ASN A 213 -14.42 24.14 -30.85
CA ASN A 213 -15.79 24.46 -30.39
C ASN A 213 -16.32 23.42 -29.39
N PRO A 214 -17.16 23.83 -28.42
CA PRO A 214 -17.23 23.19 -27.11
C PRO A 214 -18.38 22.19 -27.01
N LEU A 215 -18.10 20.96 -26.59
CA LEU A 215 -19.15 20.05 -26.14
C LEU A 215 -18.87 19.59 -24.72
N LYS A 216 -19.84 19.93 -23.86
CA LYS A 216 -20.14 19.63 -22.44
C LYS A 216 -19.69 18.27 -21.85
N HIS A 217 -19.06 17.40 -22.62
CA HIS A 217 -18.66 16.07 -22.17
C HIS A 217 -17.29 16.03 -21.48
N CYS A 218 -16.44 17.05 -21.69
CA CYS A 218 -15.07 17.08 -21.17
C CYS A 218 -15.00 17.32 -19.64
N SER A 219 -15.99 17.99 -19.03
CA SER A 219 -15.92 18.33 -17.60
C SER A 219 -15.99 17.10 -16.69
N LYS A 220 -16.81 16.09 -17.01
CA LYS A 220 -16.96 14.91 -16.16
C LYS A 220 -15.71 14.01 -16.17
N PHE A 221 -15.14 13.78 -17.36
CA PHE A 221 -13.94 12.96 -17.53
C PHE A 221 -12.70 13.62 -16.92
N GLN A 222 -12.58 14.94 -17.09
CA GLN A 222 -11.43 15.69 -16.56
C GLN A 222 -11.48 15.78 -15.04
N GLN A 223 -12.67 15.90 -14.45
CA GLN A 223 -12.87 15.99 -13.00
C GLN A 223 -12.71 14.64 -12.28
N GLU A 224 -13.12 13.53 -12.89
CA GLU A 224 -12.81 12.17 -12.40
C GLU A 224 -11.30 11.85 -12.50
N SER A 225 -10.65 12.22 -13.62
CA SER A 225 -9.21 11.98 -13.80
C SER A 225 -8.32 12.82 -12.88
N LEU A 226 -8.71 14.05 -12.55
CA LEU A 226 -7.96 14.90 -11.63
C LEU A 226 -8.08 14.37 -10.20
N MET A 227 -9.29 14.04 -9.74
CA MET A 227 -9.54 13.63 -8.37
C MET A 227 -8.87 12.29 -8.02
N GLU A 228 -8.76 11.36 -8.98
CA GLU A 228 -8.02 10.11 -8.82
C GLU A 228 -6.51 10.24 -9.03
N SER A 229 -6.05 11.23 -9.81
CA SER A 229 -4.62 11.57 -9.89
C SER A 229 -4.12 12.15 -8.56
N TYR A 230 -4.94 12.95 -7.87
CA TYR A 230 -4.66 13.38 -6.50
C TYR A 230 -4.63 12.20 -5.52
N LEU A 231 -5.52 11.22 -5.68
CA LEU A 231 -5.51 10.01 -4.86
C LEU A 231 -4.25 9.16 -5.12
N SER A 232 -3.81 9.00 -6.38
CA SER A 232 -2.58 8.28 -6.74
C SER A 232 -1.31 9.00 -6.25
N VAL A 233 -1.28 10.33 -6.27
CA VAL A 233 -0.18 11.13 -5.70
C VAL A 233 -0.18 11.04 -4.16
N ALA A 234 -1.36 10.99 -3.52
CA ALA A 234 -1.47 10.73 -2.09
C ALA A 234 -1.01 9.32 -1.70
N THR A 235 -1.20 8.30 -2.56
CA THR A 235 -0.67 6.95 -2.35
C THR A 235 0.86 6.90 -2.45
N VAL A 236 1.46 7.74 -3.30
CA VAL A 236 2.93 7.89 -3.39
C VAL A 236 3.51 8.61 -2.16
N MET A 237 2.75 9.46 -1.48
CA MET A 237 3.14 10.09 -0.21
C MET A 237 3.00 9.18 1.02
N HIS A 238 2.47 7.96 0.87
CA HIS A 238 2.52 6.92 1.92
C HIS A 238 3.82 6.10 1.90
N VAL A 239 4.84 6.57 1.18
CA VAL A 239 6.22 6.05 1.23
C VAL A 239 7.01 6.86 2.26
N GLU A 240 6.68 6.70 3.52
CA GLU A 240 7.61 6.83 4.67
C GLU A 240 7.25 5.73 5.68
#